data_AF-B5VF79-F1
#
_entry.id   AF-B5VF79-F1
#
_cell.length_a   1.000
_cell.length_b   1.000
_cell.length_c   1.000
_cell.angle_alpha   90.00
_cell.angle_beta   90.00
_cell.angle_gamma   90.00
#
_symmetry.space_group_name_H-M   'P 1'
#
loop_
_entity.id
_entity.type
_entity.pdbx_description
1 polymer ?
#
loop_
_entity_poly.entity_id
_entity_poly.type
_entity_poly.pdbx_seq_one_letter_code
_entity_poly.pdbx_strand_id
1 'polypeptide(L)'
;MPHTDKKQSGLARLLGSASAGIMEIAVFHPVDTISKRLMSNHTKITSGQELNRVIFRDHFSEPLGKRLFTLFPGLGYAASYKVLQRVYKYGGQPFANEFLNKHYKKDFDNLFGEKTGKAMRSAAAGSLIGIGEIVLLPLDVLKIKRQTNPESFKGRGFIKILRDEGLFNLYRGWGWTAARNAPGSFALFGGNAFAKEYILG
;
A
#
# COMPACT_ATOMS: atom_id res chain seq x y z
N MET A 1 -11.31 -15.39 -37.45
CA MET A 1 -10.23 -14.45 -37.10
C MET A 1 -9.75 -14.81 -35.71
N PRO A 2 -8.46 -15.16 -35.51
CA PRO A 2 -8.00 -15.65 -34.22
C PRO A 2 -7.93 -14.47 -33.23
N HIS A 3 -8.66 -14.59 -32.12
CA HIS A 3 -8.56 -13.67 -30.99
C HIS A 3 -7.18 -13.80 -30.37
N THR A 4 -6.27 -12.89 -30.72
CA THR A 4 -5.04 -12.66 -29.96
C THR A 4 -5.40 -12.03 -28.62
N ASP A 5 -5.73 -12.87 -27.63
CA ASP A 5 -5.73 -12.47 -26.23
C ASP A 5 -4.32 -12.05 -25.86
N LYS A 6 -4.08 -10.73 -25.98
CA LYS A 6 -2.83 -10.11 -25.53
C LYS A 6 -2.73 -10.40 -24.04
N LYS A 7 -1.87 -11.36 -23.66
CA LYS A 7 -1.19 -11.38 -22.36
C LYS A 7 -0.88 -9.93 -22.02
N GLN A 8 -1.61 -9.36 -21.06
CA GLN A 8 -1.49 -7.95 -20.76
C GLN A 8 -0.01 -7.63 -20.51
N SER A 9 0.55 -6.76 -21.33
CA SER A 9 1.96 -6.36 -21.25
C SER A 9 2.27 -5.99 -19.80
N GLY A 10 3.38 -6.50 -19.25
CA GLY A 10 3.77 -6.20 -17.87
C GLY A 10 3.80 -4.69 -17.59
N LEU A 11 4.11 -3.91 -18.62
CA LEU A 11 4.06 -2.44 -18.60
C LEU A 11 2.63 -1.90 -18.41
N ALA A 12 1.62 -2.50 -19.05
CA ALA A 12 0.22 -2.11 -18.84
C ALA A 12 -0.26 -2.41 -17.41
N ARG A 13 0.20 -3.52 -16.82
CA ARG A 13 -0.11 -3.85 -15.42
C ARG A 13 0.52 -2.87 -14.44
N LEU A 14 1.79 -2.50 -14.67
CA LEU A 14 2.51 -1.53 -13.84
C LEU A 14 1.93 -0.12 -13.98
N LEU A 15 1.63 0.33 -15.20
CA LEU A 15 1.03 1.65 -15.41
C LEU A 15 -0.41 1.71 -14.88
N GLY A 16 -1.18 0.63 -15.05
CA GLY A 16 -2.53 0.52 -14.50
C GLY A 16 -2.54 0.53 -12.97
N SER A 17 -1.60 -0.17 -12.32
CA SER A 17 -1.49 -0.12 -10.86
C SER A 17 -0.98 1.23 -10.36
N ALA A 18 -0.13 1.92 -11.13
CA ALA A 18 0.34 3.26 -10.81
C ALA A 18 -0.77 4.31 -10.90
N SER A 19 -1.54 4.34 -12.00
CA SER A 19 -2.66 5.26 -12.15
C SER A 19 -3.74 5.00 -11.10
N ALA A 20 -4.08 3.73 -10.86
CA ALA A 20 -5.01 3.33 -9.80
C ALA A 20 -4.51 3.79 -8.41
N GLY A 21 -3.23 3.61 -8.11
CA GLY A 21 -2.63 4.05 -6.84
C GLY A 21 -2.66 5.57 -6.66
N ILE A 22 -2.44 6.34 -7.72
CA ILE A 22 -2.54 7.81 -7.70
C ILE A 22 -3.99 8.24 -7.44
N MET A 23 -4.95 7.65 -8.15
CA MET A 23 -6.37 7.95 -7.97
C MET A 23 -6.86 7.58 -6.57
N GLU A 24 -6.45 6.41 -6.06
CA GLU A 24 -6.76 5.97 -4.69
C GLU A 24 -6.26 7.00 -3.66
N ILE A 25 -5.03 7.49 -3.82
CA ILE A 25 -4.50 8.53 -2.91
C ILE A 25 -5.27 9.84 -3.07
N ALA A 26 -5.59 10.26 -4.29
CA ALA A 26 -6.33 11.51 -4.51
C ALA A 26 -7.69 11.50 -3.80
N VAL A 27 -8.39 10.36 -3.80
CA VAL A 27 -9.73 10.22 -3.22
C VAL A 27 -9.68 9.90 -1.72
N PHE A 28 -8.87 8.93 -1.31
CA PHE A 28 -8.92 8.37 0.05
C PHE A 28 -7.93 9.00 1.02
N HIS A 29 -6.89 9.71 0.56
CA HIS A 29 -5.93 10.33 1.47
C HIS A 29 -6.55 11.42 2.38
N PRO A 30 -7.49 12.26 1.92
CA PRO A 30 -8.21 13.18 2.79
C PRO A 30 -8.99 12.46 3.89
N VAL A 31 -9.69 11.37 3.52
CA VAL A 31 -10.47 10.55 4.44
C VAL A 31 -9.56 9.90 5.49
N ASP A 32 -8.45 9.28 5.06
CA ASP A 32 -7.42 8.72 5.93
C ASP A 32 -6.92 9.76 6.95
N THR A 33 -6.65 10.98 6.47
CA THR A 33 -6.12 12.06 7.31
C THR A 33 -7.14 12.49 8.35
N ILE A 34 -8.41 12.60 7.97
CA ILE A 34 -9.52 12.88 8.88
C ILE A 34 -9.64 11.78 9.92
N SER A 35 -9.72 10.52 9.50
CA SER A 35 -9.83 9.37 10.41
C SER A 35 -8.66 9.31 11.39
N LYS A 36 -7.43 9.54 10.93
CA LYS A 36 -6.26 9.58 11.82
C LYS A 36 -6.32 10.72 12.82
N ARG A 37 -6.75 11.91 12.40
CA ARG A 37 -6.91 13.06 13.30
C ARG A 37 -7.95 12.76 14.37
N LEU A 38 -9.07 12.15 13.98
CA LEU A 38 -10.12 11.71 14.90
C LEU A 38 -9.64 10.62 15.85
N MET A 39 -8.94 9.59 15.36
CA MET A 39 -8.37 8.52 16.19
C MET A 39 -7.31 9.02 17.18
N SER A 40 -6.54 10.03 16.81
CA SER A 40 -5.55 10.66 17.69
C SER A 40 -6.16 11.67 18.68
N ASN A 41 -7.44 12.02 18.52
CA ASN A 41 -8.08 13.02 19.35
C ASN A 41 -8.60 12.40 20.63
N HIS A 42 -8.07 12.83 21.77
CA HIS A 42 -8.48 12.34 23.10
C HIS A 42 -9.60 13.18 23.73
N THR A 43 -10.07 14.25 23.07
CA THR A 43 -11.17 15.09 23.57
C THR A 43 -12.52 14.57 23.09
N LYS A 44 -13.57 14.70 23.91
CA LYS A 44 -14.94 14.40 23.48
C LYS A 44 -15.37 15.42 22.44
N ILE A 45 -15.88 14.95 21.31
CA ILE A 45 -16.44 15.80 20.25
C ILE A 45 -17.94 15.91 20.53
N THR A 46 -18.36 17.08 20.97
CA THR A 46 -19.75 17.38 21.37
C THR A 46 -20.41 18.39 20.43
N SER A 47 -19.62 19.10 19.61
CA SER A 47 -20.08 20.13 18.67
C SER A 47 -19.46 19.98 17.28
N GLY A 48 -20.20 20.40 16.24
CA GLY A 48 -19.70 20.48 14.86
C GLY A 48 -18.52 21.45 14.69
N GLN A 49 -18.36 22.44 15.56
CA GLN A 49 -17.19 23.31 15.59
C GLN A 49 -15.96 22.60 16.17
N GLU A 50 -16.14 21.75 17.18
CA GLU A 50 -15.05 20.93 17.75
C GLU A 50 -14.58 19.89 16.73
N LEU A 51 -15.51 19.23 16.03
CA LEU A 51 -15.21 18.30 14.94
C LEU A 51 -14.33 18.97 13.88
N ASN A 52 -14.75 20.15 13.44
CA ASN A 52 -14.06 20.92 12.43
C ASN A 52 -12.67 21.40 12.88
N ARG A 53 -12.51 21.75 14.16
CA ARG A 53 -11.21 22.07 14.77
C ARG A 53 -10.30 20.84 14.84
N VAL A 54 -10.83 19.65 15.11
CA VAL A 54 -10.06 18.40 15.06
C VAL A 54 -9.66 18.05 13.62
N ILE A 55 -10.58 18.22 12.67
CA ILE A 55 -10.36 17.91 11.25
C ILE A 55 -9.35 18.86 10.62
N PHE A 56 -9.50 20.19 10.79
CA PHE A 56 -8.70 21.20 10.09
C PHE A 56 -7.62 21.87 10.96
N ARG A 57 -7.53 21.49 12.25
CA ARG A 57 -6.59 22.08 13.22
C ARG A 57 -6.69 23.61 13.23
N ASP A 58 -5.56 24.29 13.17
CA ASP A 58 -5.45 25.75 13.24
C ASP A 58 -5.95 26.45 11.96
N HIS A 59 -6.17 25.70 10.87
CA HIS A 59 -6.65 26.23 9.59
C HIS A 59 -8.18 26.16 9.43
N PHE A 60 -8.92 25.91 10.52
CA PHE A 60 -10.38 25.84 10.47
C PHE A 60 -11.04 27.17 10.06
N SER A 61 -10.36 28.32 10.16
CA SER A 61 -10.89 29.61 9.71
C SER A 61 -10.56 29.96 8.26
N GLU A 62 -9.72 29.17 7.56
CA GLU A 62 -9.21 29.52 6.23
C GLU A 62 -10.18 29.20 5.08
N PRO A 63 -9.95 29.71 3.85
CA PRO A 63 -10.74 29.33 2.68
C PRO A 63 -10.68 27.82 2.40
N LEU A 64 -11.79 27.25 1.88
CA LEU A 64 -11.96 25.82 1.61
C LEU A 64 -10.79 25.19 0.85
N GLY A 65 -10.21 25.90 -0.12
CA GLY A 65 -9.05 25.41 -0.87
C GLY A 65 -7.84 25.13 0.03
N LYS A 66 -7.47 26.06 0.92
CA LYS A 66 -6.34 25.86 1.86
C LYS A 66 -6.64 24.77 2.89
N ARG A 67 -7.90 24.67 3.34
CA ARG A 67 -8.36 23.55 4.19
C ARG A 67 -8.16 22.20 3.52
N LEU A 68 -8.54 22.06 2.24
CA LEU A 68 -8.35 20.82 1.48
C LEU A 68 -6.87 20.46 1.31
N PHE A 69 -6.00 21.43 1.05
CA PHE A 69 -4.54 21.16 0.98
C PHE A 69 -3.96 20.69 2.32
N THR A 70 -4.52 21.12 3.46
CA THR A 70 -4.08 20.61 4.78
C THR A 70 -4.44 19.15 5.02
N LEU A 71 -5.38 18.58 4.26
CA LEU A 71 -5.75 17.17 4.30
C LEU A 71 -4.77 16.28 3.50
N PHE A 72 -3.78 16.90 2.85
CA PHE A 72 -2.71 16.25 2.13
C PHE A 72 -1.32 16.51 2.77
N PRO A 73 -1.13 16.26 4.07
CA PRO A 73 0.15 16.52 4.72
C PRO A 73 1.24 15.60 4.16
N GLY A 74 2.37 16.17 3.73
CA GLY A 74 3.53 15.39 3.25
C GLY A 74 3.36 14.81 1.84
N LEU A 75 2.61 15.49 0.97
CA LEU A 75 2.25 15.11 -0.41
C LEU A 75 3.44 14.73 -1.33
N GLY A 76 4.69 14.95 -0.93
CA GLY A 76 5.87 14.45 -1.63
C GLY A 76 6.20 13.00 -1.27
N TYR A 77 6.85 12.82 -0.12
CA TYR A 77 7.49 11.55 0.23
C TYR A 77 6.49 10.46 0.66
N ALA A 78 5.48 10.82 1.46
CA ALA A 78 4.51 9.83 1.92
C ALA A 78 3.57 9.36 0.80
N ALA A 79 3.21 10.27 -0.12
CA ALA A 79 2.38 9.94 -1.28
C ALA A 79 3.15 9.09 -2.29
N SER A 80 4.38 9.49 -2.67
CA SER A 80 5.23 8.69 -3.56
C SER A 80 5.51 7.31 -3.00
N TYR A 81 5.83 7.18 -1.71
CA TYR A 81 5.97 5.88 -1.06
C TYR A 81 4.68 5.04 -1.15
N LYS A 82 3.51 5.63 -0.85
CA LYS A 82 2.22 4.93 -0.96
C LYS A 82 1.96 4.44 -2.40
N VAL A 83 2.23 5.27 -3.41
CA VAL A 83 2.10 4.86 -4.83
C VAL A 83 3.04 3.71 -5.12
N LEU A 84 4.32 3.80 -4.75
CA LEU A 84 5.30 2.74 -4.98
C LEU A 84 4.88 1.42 -4.32
N GLN A 85 4.38 1.47 -3.09
CA GLN A 85 3.87 0.30 -2.39
C GLN A 85 2.67 -0.31 -3.14
N ARG A 86 1.74 0.52 -3.62
CA ARG A 86 0.57 0.06 -4.40
C ARG A 86 0.98 -0.55 -5.75
N VAL A 87 1.91 0.07 -6.46
CA VAL A 87 2.46 -0.44 -7.72
C VAL A 87 3.15 -1.76 -7.52
N TYR A 88 4.00 -1.87 -6.49
CA TYR A 88 4.68 -3.12 -6.16
C TYR A 88 3.69 -4.23 -5.81
N LYS A 89 2.75 -3.93 -4.91
CA LYS A 89 1.80 -4.91 -4.39
C LYS A 89 0.83 -5.42 -5.46
N TYR A 90 0.17 -4.51 -6.18
CA TYR A 90 -0.84 -4.87 -7.18
C TYR A 90 -0.26 -5.16 -8.55
N GLY A 91 0.86 -4.54 -8.91
CA GLY A 91 1.59 -4.86 -10.14
C GLY A 91 2.38 -6.16 -10.03
N GLY A 92 2.92 -6.49 -8.86
CA GLY A 92 3.70 -7.70 -8.59
C GLY A 92 2.85 -8.97 -8.42
N GLN A 93 1.67 -8.86 -7.80
CA GLN A 93 0.82 -10.03 -7.52
C GLN A 93 0.46 -10.87 -8.74
N PRO A 94 0.12 -10.30 -9.92
CA PRO A 94 -0.11 -11.08 -11.14
C PRO A 94 1.08 -11.94 -11.53
N PHE A 95 2.31 -11.44 -11.41
CA PHE A 95 3.52 -12.21 -11.74
C PHE A 95 3.74 -13.37 -10.77
N ALA A 96 3.57 -13.14 -9.46
CA ALA A 96 3.67 -14.20 -8.45
C ALA A 96 2.56 -15.26 -8.64
N ASN A 97 1.35 -14.81 -8.98
CA ASN A 97 0.23 -15.70 -9.25
C ASN A 97 0.45 -16.51 -10.53
N GLU A 98 1.00 -15.92 -11.60
CA GLU A 98 1.37 -16.66 -12.82
C GLU A 98 2.45 -17.70 -12.55
N PHE A 99 3.46 -17.36 -11.75
CA PHE A 99 4.50 -18.30 -11.32
C PHE A 99 3.91 -19.50 -10.55
N LEU A 100 3.01 -19.24 -9.60
CA LEU A 100 2.35 -20.31 -8.83
C LEU A 100 1.39 -21.14 -9.68
N ASN A 101 0.64 -20.51 -10.60
CA ASN A 101 -0.20 -21.22 -11.56
C ASN A 101 0.62 -22.16 -12.46
N LYS A 102 1.80 -21.74 -12.89
CA LYS A 102 2.61 -22.53 -13.82
C LYS A 102 3.22 -23.78 -13.17
N HIS A 103 3.67 -23.67 -11.93
CA HIS A 103 4.44 -24.74 -11.27
C HIS A 103 3.64 -25.53 -10.24
N TYR A 104 2.66 -24.91 -9.57
CA TYR A 104 1.98 -25.49 -8.41
C TYR A 104 0.46 -25.59 -8.55
N LYS A 105 -0.12 -25.30 -9.74
CA LYS A 105 -1.58 -25.40 -9.92
C LYS A 105 -2.13 -26.77 -9.53
N LYS A 106 -1.50 -27.84 -10.00
CA LYS A 106 -1.95 -29.22 -9.74
C LYS A 106 -1.92 -29.55 -8.25
N ASP A 107 -0.86 -29.14 -7.54
CA ASP A 107 -0.72 -29.42 -6.11
C ASP A 107 -1.81 -28.72 -5.29
N PHE A 108 -2.06 -27.44 -5.57
CA PHE A 108 -3.09 -26.68 -4.85
C PHE A 108 -4.51 -27.15 -5.21
N ASP A 109 -4.76 -27.47 -6.47
CA ASP A 109 -6.09 -27.93 -6.89
C ASP A 109 -6.38 -29.35 -6.33
N ASN A 110 -5.36 -30.21 -6.19
CA ASN A 110 -5.50 -31.52 -5.56
C ASN A 110 -5.73 -31.43 -4.04
N LEU A 111 -5.11 -30.47 -3.36
CA LEU A 111 -5.21 -30.31 -1.91
C LEU A 111 -6.48 -29.58 -1.46
N PHE A 112 -6.94 -28.59 -2.23
CA PHE A 112 -8.02 -27.70 -1.83
C PHE A 112 -9.26 -27.76 -2.75
N GLY A 113 -9.17 -28.46 -3.89
CA GLY A 113 -10.19 -28.45 -4.95
C GLY A 113 -10.02 -27.27 -5.93
N GLU A 114 -10.63 -27.30 -7.12
CA GLU A 114 -10.39 -26.29 -8.17
C GLU A 114 -10.73 -24.85 -7.72
N LYS A 115 -11.89 -24.64 -7.09
CA LYS A 115 -12.35 -23.30 -6.68
C LYS A 115 -11.52 -22.74 -5.52
N THR A 116 -11.37 -23.50 -4.45
CA THR A 116 -10.58 -23.10 -3.28
C THR A 116 -9.09 -23.04 -3.62
N GLY A 117 -8.59 -23.93 -4.49
CA GLY A 117 -7.20 -23.98 -4.94
C GLY A 117 -6.81 -22.69 -5.68
N LYS A 118 -7.70 -22.14 -6.51
CA LYS A 118 -7.50 -20.83 -7.14
C LYS A 118 -7.43 -19.68 -6.14
N ALA A 119 -8.32 -19.67 -5.14
CA ALA A 119 -8.29 -18.67 -4.07
C ALA A 119 -7.00 -18.78 -3.23
N MET A 120 -6.62 -20.01 -2.87
CA MET A 120 -5.43 -20.31 -2.08
C MET A 120 -4.13 -19.96 -2.81
N ARG A 121 -4.04 -20.21 -4.11
CA ARG A 121 -2.91 -19.77 -4.95
C ARG A 121 -2.82 -18.24 -5.02
N SER A 122 -3.96 -17.57 -5.14
CA SER A 122 -4.00 -16.10 -5.12
C SER A 122 -3.57 -15.54 -3.76
N ALA A 123 -3.94 -16.20 -2.66
CA ALA A 123 -3.53 -15.88 -1.31
C ALA A 123 -2.03 -16.10 -1.08
N ALA A 124 -1.49 -17.22 -1.56
CA ALA A 124 -0.06 -17.53 -1.54
C ALA A 124 0.74 -16.52 -2.38
N ALA A 125 0.28 -16.17 -3.59
CA ALA A 125 0.88 -15.11 -4.40
C ALA A 125 0.89 -13.77 -3.67
N GLY A 126 -0.22 -13.45 -3.01
CA GLY A 126 -0.34 -12.27 -2.15
C GLY A 126 0.68 -12.28 -1.02
N SER A 127 0.87 -13.42 -0.35
CA SER A 127 1.85 -13.58 0.73
C SER A 127 3.28 -13.40 0.25
N LEU A 128 3.63 -13.99 -0.90
CA LEU A 128 4.97 -13.85 -1.50
C LEU A 128 5.29 -12.38 -1.80
N ILE A 129 4.33 -11.65 -2.39
CA ILE A 129 4.47 -10.21 -2.61
C ILE A 129 4.52 -9.43 -1.30
N GLY A 130 3.69 -9.79 -0.32
CA GLY A 130 3.72 -9.17 1.01
C GLY A 130 5.06 -9.31 1.72
N ILE A 131 5.70 -10.47 1.63
CA ILE A 131 7.07 -10.71 2.11
C ILE A 131 8.06 -9.87 1.29
N GLY A 132 7.89 -9.84 -0.03
CA GLY A 132 8.72 -9.05 -0.94
C GLY A 132 8.69 -7.53 -0.69
N GLU A 133 7.68 -7.02 0.02
CA GLU A 133 7.64 -5.61 0.48
C GLU A 133 8.85 -5.25 1.36
N ILE A 134 9.63 -6.21 1.86
CA ILE A 134 10.94 -5.97 2.47
C ILE A 134 11.83 -5.10 1.56
N VAL A 135 11.75 -5.23 0.23
CA VAL A 135 12.53 -4.41 -0.71
C VAL A 135 12.23 -2.91 -0.53
N LEU A 136 11.01 -2.56 -0.10
CA LEU A 136 10.59 -1.18 0.15
C LEU A 136 10.88 -0.71 1.59
N LEU A 137 11.36 -1.60 2.46
CA LEU A 137 11.66 -1.29 3.87
C LEU A 137 12.60 -0.10 4.06
N PRO A 138 13.65 0.11 3.24
CA PRO A 138 14.48 1.31 3.35
C PRO A 138 13.66 2.59 3.15
N LEU A 139 12.71 2.59 2.22
CA LEU A 139 11.86 3.75 1.99
C LEU A 139 10.90 3.99 3.15
N ASP A 140 10.41 2.92 3.80
CA ASP A 140 9.59 2.98 5.01
C ASP A 140 10.33 3.59 6.18
N VAL A 141 11.54 3.11 6.46
CA VAL A 141 12.36 3.63 7.58
C VAL A 141 12.64 5.11 7.36
N LEU A 142 13.01 5.50 6.13
CA LEU A 142 13.23 6.90 5.79
C LEU A 142 11.96 7.75 5.88
N LYS A 143 10.79 7.20 5.53
CA LYS A 143 9.49 7.89 5.70
C LYS A 143 9.23 8.22 7.15
N ILE A 144 9.39 7.23 8.02
CA ILE A 144 9.15 7.36 9.45
C ILE A 144 10.14 8.37 10.03
N LYS A 145 11.42 8.25 9.71
CA LYS A 145 12.46 9.18 10.18
C LYS A 145 12.21 10.61 9.74
N ARG A 146 11.75 10.82 8.50
CA ARG A 146 11.39 12.17 8.04
C ARG A 146 10.17 12.72 8.78
N GLN A 147 9.22 11.87 9.16
CA GLN A 147 8.06 12.27 9.94
C GLN A 147 8.40 12.58 11.40
N THR A 148 9.35 11.86 12.00
CA THR A 148 9.76 12.04 13.40
C THR A 148 10.84 13.11 13.58
N ASN A 149 11.74 13.29 12.60
CA ASN A 149 12.80 14.28 12.62
C ASN A 149 12.93 14.96 11.24
N PRO A 150 12.08 15.95 10.93
CA PRO A 150 12.11 16.63 9.64
C PRO A 150 13.39 17.46 9.42
N GLU A 151 14.04 17.95 10.49
CA GLU A 151 15.25 18.78 10.41
C GLU A 151 16.45 18.01 9.87
N SER A 152 16.59 16.72 10.22
CA SER A 152 17.72 15.89 9.75
C SER A 152 17.68 15.59 8.25
N PHE A 153 16.54 15.84 7.59
CA PHE A 153 16.31 15.64 6.15
C PHE A 153 16.37 16.96 5.36
N LYS A 154 16.38 18.13 6.01
CA LYS A 154 16.43 19.42 5.30
C LYS A 154 17.79 19.60 4.62
N GLY A 155 17.76 19.88 3.31
CA GLY A 155 18.97 20.17 2.51
C GLY A 155 19.86 18.96 2.21
N ARG A 156 19.48 17.75 2.63
CA ARG A 156 20.25 16.51 2.36
C ARG A 156 19.59 15.71 1.23
N GLY A 157 20.38 15.34 0.22
CA GLY A 157 19.90 14.49 -0.88
C GLY A 157 19.61 13.06 -0.42
N PHE A 158 18.59 12.42 -1.00
CA PHE A 158 18.14 11.07 -0.65
C PHE A 158 19.27 10.02 -0.64
N ILE A 159 20.14 10.03 -1.66
CA ILE A 159 21.26 9.09 -1.77
C ILE A 159 22.30 9.31 -0.67
N LYS A 160 22.50 10.57 -0.25
CA LYS A 160 23.42 10.89 0.85
C LYS A 160 22.91 10.36 2.18
N ILE A 161 21.60 10.51 2.44
CA ILE A 161 20.96 9.96 3.64
C ILE A 161 21.03 8.43 3.65
N LEU A 162 20.74 7.77 2.52
CA LEU A 162 20.88 6.31 2.39
C LEU A 162 22.30 5.83 2.70
N ARG A 163 23.32 6.55 2.20
CA ARG A 163 24.72 6.21 2.44
C ARG A 163 25.13 6.45 3.89
N ASP A 164 24.69 7.56 4.48
CA ASP A 164 25.02 7.94 5.86
C ASP A 164 24.35 7.03 6.90
N GLU A 165 23.11 6.59 6.63
CA GLU A 165 22.40 5.65 7.52
C GLU A 165 22.90 4.20 7.38
N GLY A 166 23.42 3.85 6.21
CA GLY A 166 23.84 2.50 5.86
C GLY A 166 22.67 1.60 5.49
N LEU A 167 22.75 0.94 4.33
CA LEU A 167 21.69 0.07 3.81
C LEU A 167 21.31 -1.05 4.80
N PHE A 168 22.29 -1.64 5.49
CA PHE A 168 22.03 -2.71 6.45
C PHE A 168 21.13 -2.27 7.62
N ASN A 169 21.34 -1.06 8.14
CA ASN A 169 20.54 -0.52 9.24
C ASN A 169 19.09 -0.25 8.80
N LEU A 170 18.89 0.12 7.53
CA LEU A 170 17.58 0.35 6.94
C LEU A 170 16.77 -0.94 6.74
N TYR A 171 17.43 -2.10 6.67
CA TYR A 171 16.76 -3.40 6.64
C TYR A 171 16.54 -4.00 8.04
N ARG A 172 16.90 -3.30 9.13
CA ARG A 172 16.69 -3.81 10.48
C ARG A 172 15.19 -3.98 10.75
N GLY A 173 14.79 -5.20 11.10
CA GLY A 173 13.38 -5.54 11.32
C GLY A 173 12.67 -6.15 10.10
N TRP A 174 13.39 -6.49 9.03
CA TRP A 174 12.82 -7.15 7.84
C TRP A 174 11.97 -8.38 8.17
N GLY A 175 12.37 -9.18 9.17
CA GLY A 175 11.61 -10.36 9.60
C GLY A 175 10.23 -9.99 10.14
N TRP A 176 10.13 -8.92 10.94
CA TRP A 176 8.85 -8.41 11.46
C TRP A 176 7.97 -7.83 10.36
N THR A 177 8.58 -7.13 9.39
CA THR A 177 7.87 -6.63 8.21
C THR A 177 7.27 -7.78 7.40
N ALA A 178 8.04 -8.82 7.11
CA ALA A 178 7.53 -10.01 6.43
C ALA A 178 6.44 -10.71 7.25
N ALA A 179 6.66 -10.94 8.55
CA ALA A 179 5.71 -11.61 9.42
C ALA A 179 4.36 -10.88 9.50
N ARG A 180 4.37 -9.54 9.44
CA ARG A 180 3.15 -8.72 9.38
C ARG A 180 2.50 -8.74 8.01
N ASN A 181 3.29 -8.57 6.95
CA ASN A 181 2.77 -8.36 5.60
C ASN A 181 2.34 -9.66 4.91
N ALA A 182 2.93 -10.80 5.26
CA ALA A 182 2.55 -12.11 4.72
C ALA A 182 1.08 -12.45 4.99
N PRO A 183 0.59 -12.53 6.25
CA PRO A 183 -0.80 -12.86 6.54
C PRO A 183 -1.77 -11.75 6.07
N GLY A 184 -1.38 -10.47 6.18
CA GLY A 184 -2.22 -9.37 5.71
C GLY A 184 -2.45 -9.43 4.19
N SER A 185 -1.41 -9.76 3.43
CA SER A 185 -1.52 -9.88 1.97
C SER A 185 -2.17 -11.19 1.54
N PHE A 186 -1.97 -12.27 2.31
CA PHE A 186 -2.73 -13.52 2.15
C PHE A 186 -4.23 -13.25 2.21
N ALA A 187 -4.69 -12.61 3.29
CA ALA A 187 -6.11 -12.33 3.50
C ALA A 187 -6.67 -11.39 2.43
N LEU A 188 -5.92 -10.36 2.04
CA LEU A 188 -6.35 -9.40 1.01
C LEU A 188 -6.58 -10.08 -0.35
N PHE A 189 -5.58 -10.80 -0.86
CA PHE A 189 -5.67 -11.39 -2.19
C PHE A 189 -6.46 -12.69 -2.22
N GLY A 190 -6.34 -13.51 -1.17
CA GLY A 190 -7.11 -14.73 -0.99
C GLY A 190 -8.59 -14.44 -0.78
N GLY A 191 -8.92 -13.51 0.10
CA GLY A 191 -10.30 -13.08 0.34
C GLY A 191 -10.92 -12.47 -0.91
N ASN A 192 -10.19 -11.64 -1.66
CA ASN A 192 -10.68 -11.10 -2.93
C ASN A 192 -10.93 -12.20 -3.97
N ALA A 193 -10.02 -13.18 -4.10
CA ALA A 193 -10.20 -14.29 -5.04
C ALA A 193 -11.36 -15.21 -4.63
N PHE A 194 -11.50 -15.48 -3.33
CA PHE A 194 -12.61 -16.25 -2.78
C PHE A 194 -13.94 -15.53 -3.03
N ALA A 195 -14.04 -14.24 -2.69
CA ALA A 195 -15.23 -13.44 -2.92
C ALA A 195 -15.61 -13.44 -4.41
N LYS A 196 -14.63 -13.30 -5.30
CA LYS A 196 -14.89 -13.36 -6.74
C LYS A 196 -15.47 -14.72 -7.15
N GLU A 197 -14.84 -15.82 -6.74
CA GLU A 197 -15.23 -17.17 -7.17
C GLU A 197 -16.55 -17.67 -6.57
N TYR A 198 -16.88 -17.25 -5.34
CA TYR A 198 -18.03 -17.76 -4.60
C TYR A 198 -19.23 -16.80 -4.54
N ILE A 199 -18.99 -15.49 -4.58
CA ILE A 199 -20.06 -14.49 -4.48
C ILE A 199 -20.46 -13.97 -5.86
N LEU A 200 -19.47 -13.74 -6.75
CA LEU A 200 -19.71 -13.11 -8.05
C LEU A 200 -19.81 -14.10 -9.21
N GLY A 201 -19.41 -15.36 -9.01
CA GLY A 201 -19.41 -16.41 -10.04
C GLY A 201 -18.34 -16.19 -11.09
#